data_AF-A0A448KPD9-F1
#
_entry.id   AF-A0A448KPD9-F1
#
_cell.length_a   1.000
_cell.length_b   1.000
_cell.length_c   1.000
_cell.angle_alpha   90.00
_cell.angle_beta   90.00
_cell.angle_gamma   90.00
#
_symmetry.space_group_name_H-M   'P 1'
#
loop_
_entity.id
_entity.type
_entity.pdbx_description
1 polymer ?
#
loop_
_entity_poly.entity_id
_entity_poly.type
_entity_poly.pdbx_seq_one_letter_code
_entity_poly.pdbx_strand_id
1 'polypeptide(L)'
;MTANLFSNAILEQRKKGDFIQKNFSFIDLFAGIGGIRIGVQNAGGKCVFSSEINEKVAKVYEANFKESPLSDVIQIEAKSLPDFDLLCAGFPCQPFSISGKKKGFEDTRGTLFF
;
A
#
# COMPACT_ATOMS: atom_id res chain seq x y z
N MET A 1 -8.67 -27.54 34.33
CA MET A 1 -7.24 -27.23 34.07
C MET A 1 -6.77 -27.52 32.64
N THR A 2 -7.58 -28.10 31.75
CA THR A 2 -7.15 -28.59 30.42
C THR A 2 -7.40 -27.63 29.23
N ALA A 3 -8.24 -26.59 29.38
CA ALA A 3 -8.51 -25.64 28.29
C ALA A 3 -7.33 -24.70 27.97
N ASN A 4 -6.46 -24.41 28.94
CA ASN A 4 -5.32 -23.52 28.76
C ASN A 4 -4.19 -24.15 27.93
N LEU A 5 -4.01 -25.47 27.98
CA LEU A 5 -2.95 -26.12 27.18
C LEU A 5 -3.26 -26.14 25.69
N PHE A 6 -4.54 -26.32 25.30
CA PHE A 6 -4.93 -26.30 23.88
C PHE A 6 -4.83 -24.89 23.27
N SER A 7 -5.26 -23.84 23.99
CA SER A 7 -5.06 -22.46 23.55
C SER A 7 -3.58 -22.11 23.41
N ASN A 8 -2.75 -22.49 24.37
CA ASN A 8 -1.31 -22.22 24.33
C ASN A 8 -0.62 -22.98 23.19
N ALA A 9 -1.00 -24.22 22.91
CA ALA A 9 -0.48 -24.98 21.76
C ALA A 9 -0.85 -24.35 20.40
N ILE A 10 -2.06 -23.79 20.26
CA ILE A 10 -2.47 -23.07 19.04
C ILE A 10 -1.70 -21.74 18.90
N LEU A 11 -1.47 -21.03 20.01
CA LEU A 11 -0.67 -19.80 20.04
C LEU A 11 0.81 -20.06 19.72
N GLU A 12 1.37 -21.19 20.17
CA GLU A 12 2.74 -21.59 19.84
C GLU A 12 2.88 -22.10 18.40
N GLN A 13 1.87 -22.79 17.86
CA GLN A 13 1.89 -23.21 16.46
C GLN A 13 1.81 -22.03 15.48
N ARG A 14 1.16 -20.91 15.85
CA ARG A 14 1.22 -19.65 15.07
C ARG A 14 2.62 -19.02 15.04
N LYS A 15 3.49 -19.32 16.01
CA LYS A 15 4.87 -18.80 16.05
C LYS A 15 5.86 -19.65 15.25
N LYS A 16 5.45 -20.83 14.75
CA LYS A 16 6.34 -21.85 14.15
C LYS A 16 6.33 -21.86 12.63
N GLY A 17 6.13 -20.70 12.01
CA GLY A 17 6.63 -20.44 10.67
C GLY A 17 7.77 -19.46 10.81
N ASP A 18 9.01 -19.93 10.72
CA ASP A 18 10.18 -19.06 10.58
C ASP A 18 10.11 -18.39 9.19
N PHE A 19 9.19 -17.44 9.03
CA PHE A 19 9.31 -16.43 8.00
C PHE A 19 10.56 -15.65 8.40
N ILE A 20 11.68 -15.91 7.71
CA ILE A 20 12.81 -14.98 7.72
C ILE A 20 12.20 -13.62 7.43
N GLN A 21 12.12 -12.76 8.45
CA GLN A 21 11.54 -11.43 8.34
C GLN A 21 12.53 -10.59 7.54
N LYS A 22 12.52 -10.80 6.23
CA LYS A 22 13.34 -10.07 5.29
C LYS A 22 12.78 -8.66 5.30
N ASN A 23 13.51 -7.73 5.89
CA ASN A 23 13.21 -6.31 5.72
C ASN A 23 13.25 -6.04 4.21
N PHE A 24 12.09 -5.76 3.62
CA PHE A 24 11.96 -5.36 2.23
C PHE A 24 11.44 -3.94 2.18
N SER A 25 11.76 -3.24 1.11
CA SER A 25 11.36 -1.87 0.84
C SER A 25 10.20 -1.85 -0.15
N PHE A 26 9.30 -0.90 -0.01
CA PHE A 26 8.19 -0.75 -0.95
C PHE A 26 7.85 0.71 -1.23
N ILE A 27 7.22 0.93 -2.38
CA ILE A 27 6.60 2.20 -2.73
C ILE A 27 5.08 2.08 -2.74
N ASP A 28 4.38 3.14 -2.36
CA ASP A 28 2.90 3.20 -2.28
C ASP A 28 2.34 4.27 -3.23
N LEU A 29 1.98 3.88 -4.45
CA LEU A 29 1.39 4.76 -5.45
C LEU A 29 -0.14 4.77 -5.31
N PHE A 30 -0.75 5.94 -5.53
CA PHE A 30 -2.17 6.17 -5.23
C PHE A 30 -2.47 5.84 -3.76
N ALA A 31 -1.58 6.33 -2.88
CA ALA A 31 -1.48 5.91 -1.48
C ALA A 31 -2.80 6.11 -0.70
N GLY A 32 -3.65 7.03 -1.15
CA GLY A 32 -4.88 7.37 -0.45
C GLY A 32 -4.57 7.77 1.00
N ILE A 33 -5.35 7.24 1.94
CA ILE A 33 -5.11 7.44 3.38
C ILE A 33 -4.07 6.47 3.96
N GLY A 34 -3.40 5.64 3.14
CA GLY A 34 -2.31 4.73 3.55
C GLY A 34 -2.76 3.36 4.04
N GLY A 35 -3.91 2.87 3.58
CA GLY A 35 -4.41 1.53 3.94
C GLY A 35 -3.46 0.40 3.52
N ILE A 36 -2.92 0.48 2.30
CA ILE A 36 -1.95 -0.51 1.81
C ILE A 36 -0.65 -0.42 2.61
N ARG A 37 -0.12 0.80 2.82
CA ARG A 37 1.05 1.04 3.67
C ARG A 37 0.96 0.33 5.02
N ILE A 38 -0.15 0.47 5.75
CA ILE A 38 -0.34 -0.20 7.06
C ILE A 38 -0.22 -1.72 6.92
N GLY A 39 -0.89 -2.31 5.93
CA GLY A 39 -0.84 -3.75 5.69
C GLY A 39 0.58 -4.26 5.39
N VAL A 40 1.29 -3.55 4.52
CA VAL A 40 2.66 -3.91 4.11
C VAL A 40 3.67 -3.68 5.24
N GLN A 41 3.54 -2.60 6.01
CA GLN A 41 4.38 -2.37 7.19
C GLN A 41 4.18 -3.44 8.26
N ASN A 42 2.94 -3.88 8.50
CA ASN A 42 2.65 -4.98 9.41
C ASN A 42 3.24 -6.32 8.95
N ALA A 43 3.48 -6.49 7.64
CA ALA A 43 4.18 -7.64 7.07
C ALA A 43 5.72 -7.51 7.12
N GLY A 44 6.27 -6.43 7.67
CA GLY A 44 7.71 -6.18 7.78
C GLY A 44 8.30 -5.31 6.66
N GLY A 45 7.46 -4.71 5.81
CA GLY A 45 7.92 -3.80 4.76
C GLY A 45 8.24 -2.39 5.27
N LYS A 46 9.22 -1.74 4.66
CA LYS A 46 9.55 -0.32 4.88
C LYS A 46 9.09 0.52 3.69
N CYS A 47 8.20 1.47 3.94
CA CYS A 47 7.78 2.45 2.92
C CYS A 47 8.97 3.38 2.63
N VAL A 48 9.40 3.44 1.37
CA VAL A 48 10.51 4.32 0.94
C VAL A 48 10.05 5.44 0.02
N PHE A 49 8.84 5.35 -0.53
CA PHE A 49 8.21 6.39 -1.33
C PHE A 49 6.69 6.24 -1.32
N SER A 50 5.95 7.35 -1.40
CA SER A 50 4.49 7.32 -1.57
C SER A 50 3.99 8.49 -2.40
N SER A 51 2.93 8.28 -3.19
CA SER A 51 2.33 9.30 -4.06
C SER A 51 0.82 9.36 -3.92
N GLU A 52 0.29 10.56 -3.69
CA GLU A 52 -1.15 10.87 -3.66
C GLU A 52 -1.39 12.28 -4.20
N ILE A 53 -2.31 12.41 -5.16
CA ILE A 53 -2.58 13.68 -5.86
C ILE A 53 -3.58 14.56 -5.11
N ASN A 54 -4.45 13.97 -4.29
CA ASN A 54 -5.47 14.71 -3.56
C ASN A 54 -4.90 15.33 -2.27
N GLU A 55 -4.77 16.65 -2.25
CA GLU A 55 -4.22 17.41 -1.13
C GLU A 55 -4.89 17.12 0.22
N LYS A 56 -6.22 16.95 0.26
CA LYS A 56 -6.93 16.68 1.53
C LYS A 56 -6.60 15.28 2.06
N VAL A 57 -6.49 14.30 1.15
CA VAL A 57 -6.14 12.93 1.50
C VAL A 57 -4.66 12.85 1.89
N ALA A 58 -3.77 13.53 1.16
CA ALA A 58 -2.36 13.65 1.50
C ALA A 58 -2.13 14.23 2.90
N LYS A 59 -2.91 15.24 3.32
CA LYS A 59 -2.87 15.76 4.70
C LYS A 59 -3.26 14.72 5.75
N VAL A 60 -4.25 13.87 5.47
CA VAL A 60 -4.62 12.77 6.36
C VAL A 60 -3.48 11.76 6.46
N TYR A 61 -2.88 11.40 5.33
CA TYR A 61 -1.73 10.51 5.28
C TYR A 61 -0.54 11.09 6.09
N GLU A 62 -0.17 12.34 5.84
CA GLU A 62 0.92 13.02 6.53
C GLU A 62 0.69 13.12 8.05
N ALA A 63 -0.56 13.35 8.48
CA ALA A 63 -0.91 13.35 9.90
C ALA A 63 -0.59 12.01 10.59
N ASN A 64 -0.76 10.88 9.89
CA ASN A 64 -0.53 9.53 10.40
C ASN A 64 0.94 9.07 10.27
N PHE A 65 1.60 9.39 9.16
CA PHE A 65 2.93 8.84 8.85
C PHE A 65 4.09 9.83 8.97
N LYS A 66 3.79 11.13 9.17
CA LYS A 66 4.79 12.22 9.22
C LYS A 66 5.63 12.36 7.94
N GLU A 67 5.10 11.86 6.84
CA GLU A 67 5.66 11.92 5.49
C GLU A 67 4.57 12.43 4.56
N SER A 68 4.88 13.45 3.75
CA SER A 68 3.91 13.97 2.79
C SER A 68 3.95 13.16 1.48
N PRO A 69 2.83 12.56 1.04
CA PRO A 69 2.78 11.83 -0.22
C PRO A 69 2.43 12.73 -1.41
N LEU A 70 2.20 14.03 -1.18
CA LEU A 70 1.57 14.93 -2.16
C LEU A 70 2.40 15.02 -3.44
N SER A 71 1.93 14.37 -4.50
CA SER A 71 2.58 14.32 -5.80
C SER A 71 1.63 13.78 -6.87
N ASP A 72 1.91 14.10 -8.12
CA ASP A 72 1.23 13.53 -9.28
C ASP A 72 2.10 12.42 -9.86
N VAL A 73 1.60 11.18 -9.85
CA VAL A 73 2.34 9.99 -10.32
C VAL A 73 2.77 10.10 -11.79
N ILE A 74 2.02 10.83 -12.62
CA ILE A 74 2.34 11.02 -14.04
C ILE A 74 3.62 11.85 -14.22
N GLN A 75 3.95 12.69 -13.24
CA GLN A 75 5.10 13.59 -13.29
C GLN A 75 6.36 12.97 -12.65
N ILE A 76 6.26 11.75 -12.11
CA ILE A 76 7.38 11.08 -11.47
C ILE A 76 8.23 10.37 -12.53
N GLU A 77 9.50 10.72 -12.60
CA GLU A 77 10.45 9.98 -13.42
C GLU A 77 10.81 8.66 -12.73
N ALA A 78 10.67 7.53 -13.41
CA ALA A 78 10.98 6.21 -12.81
C ALA A 78 12.42 6.13 -12.27
N LYS A 79 13.37 6.87 -12.86
CA LYS A 79 14.77 6.94 -12.41
C LYS A 79 14.98 7.75 -11.12
N SER A 80 14.04 8.60 -10.72
CA SER A 80 14.14 9.39 -9.49
C SER A 80 13.60 8.65 -8.26
N LEU A 81 12.94 7.51 -8.47
CA LEU A 81 12.46 6.67 -7.38
C LEU A 81 13.63 6.01 -6.64
N PRO A 82 13.56 5.89 -5.30
CA PRO A 82 14.52 5.08 -4.55
C PRO A 82 14.40 3.61 -4.96
N ASP A 83 15.44 2.81 -4.73
CA ASP A 83 15.36 1.36 -4.90
C ASP A 83 14.26 0.77 -4.00
N PHE A 84 13.48 -0.16 -4.56
CA PHE A 84 12.41 -0.84 -3.85
C PHE A 84 12.27 -2.31 -4.29
N ASP A 85 11.74 -3.15 -3.39
CA ASP A 85 11.47 -4.57 -3.65
C ASP A 85 10.02 -4.82 -4.09
N LEU A 86 9.09 -3.96 -3.66
CA LEU A 86 7.66 -4.09 -3.93
C LEU A 86 7.05 -2.76 -4.39
N LEU A 87 6.26 -2.80 -5.45
CA LEU A 87 5.40 -1.68 -5.88
C LEU A 87 3.96 -1.98 -5.48
N CYS A 88 3.38 -1.08 -4.68
CA CYS A 88 1.96 -1.06 -4.36
C CYS A 88 1.27 0.04 -5.16
N ALA A 89 0.14 -0.27 -5.80
CA ALA A 89 -0.64 0.71 -6.55
C ALA A 89 -2.14 0.47 -6.38
N GLY A 90 -2.79 1.33 -5.58
CA GLY A 90 -4.24 1.36 -5.41
C GLY A 90 -4.92 2.19 -6.50
N PHE A 91 -4.63 1.93 -7.77
CA PHE A 91 -5.03 2.82 -8.87
C PHE A 91 -6.56 3.00 -8.98
N PRO A 92 -7.03 4.15 -9.51
CA PRO A 92 -8.46 4.49 -9.57
C PRO A 92 -9.32 3.40 -10.25
N CYS A 93 -10.30 2.85 -9.52
CA CYS A 93 -11.16 1.77 -10.02
C CYS A 93 -12.45 2.27 -10.70
N GLN A 94 -12.76 3.57 -10.62
CA GLN A 94 -13.97 4.20 -11.19
C GLN A 94 -14.21 3.89 -12.69
N PRO A 95 -13.19 3.88 -13.57
CA PRO A 95 -13.42 3.57 -14.98
C PRO A 95 -13.78 2.11 -15.25
N PHE A 96 -13.48 1.21 -14.31
CA PHE A 96 -13.71 -0.24 -14.42
C PHE A 96 -14.89 -0.73 -13.57
N SER A 97 -15.32 0.06 -12.58
CA SER A 97 -16.41 -0.30 -11.66
C SER A 97 -17.75 -0.45 -12.37
N ILE A 98 -18.55 -1.44 -11.93
CA ILE A 98 -19.93 -1.65 -12.40
C ILE A 98 -20.82 -0.44 -12.12
N SER A 99 -20.54 0.28 -11.03
CA SER A 99 -21.24 1.50 -10.62
C SER A 99 -20.74 2.75 -11.35
N GLY A 100 -19.74 2.64 -12.22
CA GLY A 100 -19.20 3.72 -13.05
C GLY A 100 -19.73 3.72 -14.48
N LYS A 101 -19.20 4.61 -15.34
CA LYS A 101 -19.56 4.67 -16.76
C LYS A 101 -18.91 3.58 -17.62
N LYS A 102 -18.13 2.66 -17.01
CA LYS A 102 -17.40 1.56 -17.67
C LYS A 102 -16.61 1.98 -18.91
N LYS A 103 -16.03 3.18 -18.88
CA LYS A 103 -15.25 3.72 -20.00
C LYS A 103 -13.87 3.08 -20.12
N GLY A 104 -13.45 2.27 -19.13
CA GLY A 104 -12.17 1.58 -19.16
C GLY A 104 -11.01 2.54 -19.45
N PHE A 105 -10.23 2.23 -20.47
CA PHE A 105 -9.06 3.01 -20.88
C PHE A 105 -9.39 4.31 -21.64
N GLU A 106 -10.65 4.54 -22.04
CA GLU A 106 -11.08 5.80 -22.66
C GLU A 106 -11.28 6.93 -21.63
N ASP A 107 -11.22 6.61 -20.34
CA ASP A 107 -11.16 7.58 -19.25
C ASP A 107 -9.69 7.85 -18.92
N THR A 108 -9.30 9.12 -18.76
CA THR A 108 -7.91 9.50 -18.40
C THR A 108 -7.44 8.88 -17.08
N ARG A 109 -8.37 8.48 -16.20
CA ARG A 109 -8.05 7.76 -14.96
C ARG A 109 -7.82 6.26 -15.17
N GLY A 110 -8.25 5.72 -16.30
CA GLY A 110 -8.06 4.32 -16.69
C GLY A 110 -6.69 4.05 -17.30
N THR A 111 -5.98 5.08 -17.76
CA THR A 111 -4.63 4.95 -18.33
C THR A 111 -3.54 4.97 -17.27
N LEU A 112 -3.86 5.23 -16.00
CA LEU A 112 -2.91 5.31 -14.87
C LEU A 112 -2.23 3.98 -14.51
N PHE A 113 -2.61 2.89 -15.19
CA PHE A 113 -1.91 1.61 -15.13
C PHE A 113 -0.64 1.57 -15.99
N PHE A 114 -0.57 2.40 -17.05
CA PHE A 114 0.55 2.45 -18.01
C PHE A 114 1.52 3.57 -17.65
#